data_AF-A0A131XLF8-F1
#
_entry.id   AF-A0A131XLF8-F1
#
_cell.length_a   1.000
_cell.length_b   1.000
_cell.length_c   1.000
_cell.angle_alpha   90.00
_cell.angle_beta   90.00
_cell.angle_gamma   90.00
#
_symmetry.space_group_name_H-M   'P 1'
#
loop_
_entity.id
_entity.type
_entity.pdbx_description
1 polymer ?
#
loop_
_entity_poly.entity_id
_entity_poly.type
_entity_poly.pdbx_seq_one_letter_code
_entity_poly.pdbx_strand_id
1 'polypeptide(L)'
;MAAECEASGDVGAKQAETVPVPLKHGRGSTRRSLLILGVIFLTSLLCLFLVYWNFPMLEPSEKQHIKLPRDIEDAKGLGRVLNRYTDRYFFTVTSGFFVTYIFLQSFAIPGSIFLSILSGFLFPFPLALFLVCLCSALGASFCYFFSYLVGRRLVFKYFPAKAMKWSEQVGRHKDNLLNYMIFLRITPFLPNWFINVTAPVIDVPIAPFFLGTFVGVAPPSFVAIQAGTTLHKLSSSRDAVSWWSMSVLAIFAVLSLLPVIFKGKLKQKVL
;
A
#
# COMPACT_ATOMS: atom_id res chain seq x y z
N MET A 1 6.71 -59.13 -42.25
CA MET A 1 5.91 -59.48 -41.07
C MET A 1 6.91 -59.64 -39.92
N ALA A 2 6.83 -58.73 -38.92
CA ALA A 2 7.60 -58.63 -37.65
C ALA A 2 9.14 -58.53 -37.75
N ALA A 3 9.87 -57.50 -37.30
CA ALA A 3 9.81 -56.53 -36.19
C ALA A 3 10.16 -57.09 -34.80
N GLU A 4 11.38 -56.78 -34.34
CA GLU A 4 11.93 -56.67 -32.98
C GLU A 4 13.28 -55.94 -33.20
N CYS A 5 13.56 -54.67 -32.87
CA CYS A 5 13.30 -53.80 -31.73
C CYS A 5 14.05 -54.21 -30.45
N GLU A 6 15.38 -54.05 -30.46
CA GLU A 6 16.16 -53.87 -29.23
C GLU A 6 16.58 -52.41 -29.06
N ALA A 7 16.19 -51.88 -27.92
CA ALA A 7 16.52 -50.57 -27.41
C ALA A 7 17.90 -50.59 -26.74
N SER A 8 18.67 -49.52 -26.92
CA SER A 8 19.59 -49.06 -25.89
C SER A 8 19.62 -47.54 -25.94
N GLY A 9 19.02 -46.96 -24.90
CA GLY A 9 18.87 -45.53 -24.73
C GLY A 9 20.18 -44.90 -24.28
N ASP A 10 20.67 -43.97 -25.09
CA ASP A 10 21.59 -42.93 -24.67
C ASP A 10 20.76 -41.68 -24.34
N VAL A 11 20.27 -41.60 -23.11
CA VAL A 11 19.61 -40.38 -22.60
C VAL A 11 20.71 -39.45 -22.11
N GLY A 12 21.24 -38.67 -23.06
CA GLY A 12 22.11 -37.54 -22.81
C GLY A 12 21.54 -36.63 -21.73
N ALA A 13 22.33 -36.43 -20.68
CA ALA A 13 22.07 -35.51 -19.60
C ALA A 13 21.76 -34.11 -20.15
N LYS A 14 20.49 -33.69 -20.09
CA LYS A 14 20.10 -32.29 -20.33
C LYS A 14 20.73 -31.43 -19.24
N GLN A 15 21.76 -30.69 -19.63
CA GLN A 15 22.36 -29.61 -18.87
C GLN A 15 21.28 -28.69 -18.30
N ALA A 16 21.26 -28.57 -16.97
CA ALA A 16 20.59 -27.46 -16.31
C ALA A 16 21.32 -26.18 -16.73
N GLU A 17 20.73 -25.41 -17.64
CA GLU A 17 21.15 -24.03 -17.91
C GLU A 17 20.94 -23.22 -16.62
N THR A 18 21.98 -23.13 -15.81
CA THR A 18 22.11 -22.09 -14.80
C THR A 18 22.17 -20.76 -15.53
N VAL A 19 21.05 -20.03 -15.54
CA VAL A 19 21.00 -18.66 -16.04
C VAL A 19 22.14 -17.87 -15.38
N PRO A 20 23.08 -17.30 -16.15
CA PRO A 20 24.19 -16.57 -15.56
C PRO A 20 23.61 -15.31 -14.92
N VAL A 21 23.96 -15.04 -13.66
CA VAL A 21 23.70 -13.75 -13.00
C VAL A 21 24.96 -12.90 -13.17
N PRO A 22 25.05 -11.96 -14.13
CA PRO A 22 26.16 -11.03 -14.18
C PRO A 22 25.78 -9.79 -13.37
N LEU A 23 26.08 -9.76 -12.08
CA LEU A 23 26.13 -8.50 -11.32
C LEU A 23 27.56 -8.16 -10.93
N LYS A 24 28.41 -7.99 -11.95
CA LYS A 24 29.70 -7.31 -11.79
C LYS A 24 29.45 -5.80 -11.87
N HIS A 25 29.02 -5.19 -10.77
CA HIS A 25 28.84 -3.73 -10.68
C HIS A 25 29.58 -3.18 -9.46
N GLY A 26 30.60 -2.36 -9.70
CA GLY A 26 31.48 -1.80 -8.68
C GLY A 26 30.77 -0.86 -7.70
N ARG A 27 31.41 -0.66 -6.53
CA ARG A 27 30.99 0.22 -5.42
C ARG A 27 30.46 1.61 -5.86
N GLY A 28 30.96 2.13 -6.98
CA GLY A 28 30.52 3.41 -7.58
C GLY A 28 29.08 3.41 -8.11
N SER A 29 28.55 2.26 -8.54
CA SER A 29 27.17 2.16 -9.05
C SER A 29 26.14 2.29 -7.92
N THR A 30 26.39 1.69 -6.75
CA THR A 30 25.49 1.80 -5.59
C THR A 30 25.46 3.22 -5.02
N ARG A 31 26.62 3.90 -4.94
CA ARG A 31 26.68 5.30 -4.50
C ARG A 31 25.86 6.22 -5.41
N ARG A 32 25.94 6.04 -6.73
CA ARG A 32 25.11 6.79 -7.68
C ARG A 32 23.61 6.51 -7.50
N SER A 33 23.21 5.26 -7.35
CA SER A 33 21.80 4.89 -7.09
C SER A 33 21.26 5.52 -5.79
N LEU A 34 22.07 5.57 -4.73
CA LEU A 34 21.71 6.23 -3.48
C LEU A 34 21.60 7.75 -3.63
N LEU A 35 22.50 8.38 -4.39
CA LEU A 35 22.41 9.81 -4.71
C LEU A 35 21.14 10.14 -5.50
N ILE A 36 20.80 9.34 -6.51
CA ILE A 36 19.56 9.48 -7.28
C ILE A 36 18.35 9.39 -6.35
N LEU A 37 18.32 8.39 -5.45
CA LEU A 37 17.23 8.25 -4.48
C LEU A 37 17.15 9.46 -3.54
N GLY A 38 18.29 9.98 -3.08
CA GLY A 38 18.36 11.18 -2.27
C GLY A 38 17.82 12.42 -2.98
N VAL A 39 18.16 12.61 -4.26
CA VAL A 39 17.62 13.70 -5.09
C VAL A 39 16.11 13.55 -5.25
N ILE A 40 15.61 12.35 -5.57
CA ILE A 40 14.16 12.09 -5.71
C ILE A 40 13.43 12.38 -4.39
N PHE A 41 14.01 12.01 -3.25
CA PHE A 41 13.42 12.29 -1.94
C PHE A 41 13.36 13.80 -1.68
N LEU A 42 14.44 14.54 -1.93
CA LEU A 42 14.49 15.99 -1.74
C LEU A 42 13.54 16.73 -2.69
N THR A 43 13.44 16.33 -3.95
CA THR A 43 12.47 16.92 -4.89
C THR A 43 11.04 16.62 -4.50
N SER A 44 10.77 15.41 -3.98
CA SER A 44 9.45 15.05 -3.47
C SER A 44 9.06 15.85 -2.21
N LEU A 45 10.02 16.10 -1.31
CA LEU A 45 9.83 17.00 -0.16
C LEU A 45 9.57 18.44 -0.60
N LEU A 46 10.30 18.93 -1.60
CA LEU A 46 10.04 20.25 -2.17
C LEU A 46 8.64 20.33 -2.79
N CYS A 47 8.21 19.31 -3.52
CA CYS A 47 6.85 19.24 -4.07
C CYS A 47 5.79 19.30 -2.96
N LEU A 48 5.96 18.53 -1.89
CA LEU A 48 5.09 18.60 -0.71
C LEU A 48 5.09 19.99 -0.06
N PHE A 49 6.27 20.60 0.09
CA PHE A 49 6.39 21.94 0.64
C PHE A 49 5.67 22.97 -0.23
N LEU A 50 5.80 22.90 -1.56
CA LEU A 50 5.10 23.79 -2.48
C LEU A 50 3.58 23.61 -2.42
N VAL A 51 3.10 22.37 -2.32
CA VAL A 51 1.68 22.06 -2.11
C VAL A 51 1.18 22.68 -0.80
N TYR A 52 1.94 22.52 0.29
CA TYR A 52 1.62 23.11 1.59
C TYR A 52 1.63 24.64 1.55
N TRP A 53 2.60 25.23 0.86
CA TRP A 53 2.75 26.68 0.73
C TRP A 53 1.65 27.32 -0.11
N ASN A 54 1.21 26.63 -1.16
CA ASN A 54 0.07 27.05 -2.00
C ASN A 54 -1.28 26.72 -1.37
N PHE A 55 -1.31 26.10 -0.18
CA PHE A 55 -2.57 25.82 0.51
C PHE A 55 -3.23 27.15 0.90
N PRO A 56 -4.54 27.33 0.64
CA PRO A 56 -5.24 28.59 0.90
C PRO A 56 -5.08 29.03 2.35
N MET A 57 -5.02 30.34 2.57
CA MET A 57 -4.81 30.88 3.91
C MET A 57 -5.90 30.40 4.88
N LEU A 58 -5.44 29.74 5.94
CA LEU A 58 -6.27 29.24 7.03
C LEU A 58 -6.54 30.36 8.03
N GLU A 59 -7.78 30.49 8.47
CA GLU A 59 -8.09 31.37 9.59
C GLU A 59 -7.23 30.96 10.82
N PRO A 60 -6.76 31.91 11.65
CA PRO A 60 -5.94 31.59 12.82
C PRO A 60 -6.59 30.58 13.78
N SER A 61 -7.93 30.59 13.87
CA SER A 61 -8.77 29.66 14.64
C SER A 61 -8.88 28.26 14.00
N GLU A 62 -8.56 28.11 12.71
CA GLU A 62 -8.62 26.85 11.97
C GLU A 62 -7.25 26.15 11.93
N LYS A 63 -6.14 26.90 12.00
CA LYS A 63 -4.76 26.36 12.04
C LYS A 63 -4.55 25.36 13.18
N GLN A 64 -5.19 25.56 14.33
CA GLN A 64 -5.09 24.64 15.48
C GLN A 64 -5.64 23.24 15.21
N HIS A 65 -6.52 23.08 14.22
CA HIS A 65 -7.11 21.81 13.84
C HIS A 65 -6.34 21.09 12.72
N ILE A 66 -5.38 21.76 12.07
CA ILE A 66 -4.46 21.12 11.11
C ILE A 66 -3.29 20.48 11.86
N LYS A 67 -3.60 19.39 12.56
CA LYS A 67 -2.64 18.53 13.24
C LYS A 67 -2.98 17.07 12.98
N LEU A 68 -1.98 16.20 13.11
CA LEU A 68 -2.23 14.75 13.06
C LEU A 68 -3.18 14.39 14.21
N PRO A 69 -4.36 13.82 13.93
CA PRO A 69 -5.35 13.63 14.97
C PRO A 69 -4.92 12.51 15.91
N ARG A 70 -4.96 12.82 17.21
CA ARG A 70 -4.63 11.88 18.28
C ARG A 70 -5.86 11.22 18.87
N ASP A 71 -7.01 11.87 18.72
CA ASP A 71 -8.31 11.39 19.16
C ASP A 71 -9.39 11.65 18.09
N ILE A 72 -10.61 11.22 18.40
CA ILE A 72 -11.76 11.33 17.50
C ILE A 72 -12.15 12.80 17.27
N GLU A 73 -12.05 13.66 18.29
CA GLU A 73 -12.46 15.06 18.17
C GLU A 73 -11.48 15.85 17.30
N ASP A 74 -10.18 15.59 17.43
CA ASP A 74 -9.15 16.09 16.53
C ASP A 74 -9.42 15.66 15.08
N ALA A 75 -9.82 14.41 14.87
CA ALA A 75 -10.14 13.90 13.53
C ALA A 75 -11.39 14.57 12.95
N LYS A 76 -12.43 14.82 13.76
CA LYS A 76 -13.61 15.60 13.35
C LYS A 76 -13.23 17.05 13.04
N GLY A 77 -12.40 17.68 13.87
CA GLY A 77 -11.93 19.05 13.68
C GLY A 77 -11.16 19.21 12.37
N LEU A 78 -10.15 18.37 12.14
CA LEU A 78 -9.38 18.33 10.91
C LEU A 78 -10.28 18.05 9.69
N GLY A 79 -11.18 17.07 9.80
CA GLY A 79 -12.13 16.72 8.74
C GLY A 79 -13.03 17.89 8.38
N ARG A 80 -13.62 18.59 9.37
CA ARG A 80 -14.52 19.73 9.15
C ARG A 80 -13.82 20.89 8.43
N VAL A 81 -12.59 21.22 8.88
CA VAL A 81 -11.79 22.27 8.23
C VAL A 81 -11.52 21.85 6.78
N LEU A 82 -10.93 20.68 6.57
CA LEU A 82 -10.58 20.23 5.22
C LEU A 82 -11.80 20.11 4.30
N ASN A 83 -12.95 19.64 4.79
CA ASN A 83 -14.17 19.53 3.99
C ASN A 83 -14.70 20.90 3.53
N ARG A 84 -14.70 21.90 4.43
CA ARG A 84 -15.05 23.30 4.07
C ARG A 84 -14.14 23.85 2.97
N TYR A 85 -12.86 23.50 3.03
CA TYR A 85 -11.89 23.87 1.99
C TYR A 85 -12.04 23.04 0.71
N THR A 86 -12.48 21.78 0.79
CA THR A 86 -12.80 20.96 -0.39
C THR A 86 -13.93 21.58 -1.20
N ASP A 87 -14.96 22.13 -0.57
CA ASP A 87 -16.09 22.78 -1.26
C ASP A 87 -15.64 24.02 -2.07
N ARG A 88 -14.65 24.76 -1.56
CA ARG A 88 -14.17 26.01 -2.18
C ARG A 88 -12.93 25.84 -3.07
N TYR A 89 -12.10 24.84 -2.79
CA TYR A 89 -10.80 24.59 -3.40
C TYR A 89 -10.57 23.10 -3.68
N PHE A 90 -11.57 22.45 -4.28
CA PHE A 90 -11.59 21.01 -4.55
C PHE A 90 -10.28 20.49 -5.18
N PHE A 91 -9.80 21.15 -6.24
CA PHE A 91 -8.59 20.72 -6.95
C PHE A 91 -7.32 20.84 -6.09
N THR A 92 -7.20 21.89 -5.27
CA THR A 92 -6.05 22.09 -4.39
C THR A 92 -6.01 21.04 -3.29
N VAL A 93 -7.14 20.78 -2.62
CA VAL A 93 -7.23 19.76 -1.56
C VAL A 93 -7.01 18.36 -2.15
N THR A 94 -7.60 18.05 -3.30
CA THR A 94 -7.42 16.77 -3.99
C THR A 94 -5.97 16.56 -4.42
N SER A 95 -5.30 17.60 -4.95
CA SER A 95 -3.89 17.53 -5.32
C SER A 95 -3.01 17.33 -4.09
N GLY A 96 -3.29 18.04 -2.99
CA GLY A 96 -2.58 17.86 -1.74
C GLY A 96 -2.73 16.46 -1.15
N PHE A 97 -3.94 15.92 -1.17
CA PHE A 97 -4.23 14.53 -0.83
C PHE A 97 -3.41 13.57 -1.69
N PHE A 98 -3.46 13.71 -3.01
CA PHE A 98 -2.82 12.83 -3.98
C PHE A 98 -1.30 12.82 -3.81
N VAL A 99 -0.67 13.99 -3.74
CA VAL A 99 0.79 14.13 -3.56
C VAL A 99 1.23 13.57 -2.21
N THR A 100 0.51 13.87 -1.13
CA THR A 100 0.83 13.36 0.21
C THR A 100 0.70 11.84 0.28
N TYR A 101 -0.37 11.29 -0.29
CA TYR A 101 -0.59 9.85 -0.31
C TYR A 101 0.53 9.13 -1.08
N ILE A 102 0.82 9.60 -2.30
CA ILE A 102 1.88 9.03 -3.13
C ILE A 102 3.23 9.13 -2.41
N PHE A 103 3.54 10.26 -1.78
CA PHE A 103 4.78 10.43 -1.02
C PHE A 103 4.91 9.37 0.08
N LEU A 104 3.91 9.26 0.96
CA LEU A 104 3.92 8.29 2.06
C LEU A 104 4.10 6.87 1.53
N GLN A 105 3.37 6.52 0.48
CA GLN A 105 3.40 5.18 -0.11
C GLN A 105 4.74 4.88 -0.82
N SER A 106 5.32 5.87 -1.50
CA SER A 106 6.58 5.74 -2.25
C SER A 106 7.77 5.50 -1.32
N PHE A 107 7.78 6.18 -0.17
CA PHE A 107 8.85 6.08 0.82
C PHE A 107 8.54 5.09 1.95
N ALA A 108 7.48 4.28 1.82
CA ALA A 108 7.07 3.28 2.80
C ALA A 108 6.81 3.86 4.21
N ILE A 109 6.38 5.13 4.28
CA ILE A 109 6.11 5.83 5.54
C ILE A 109 4.72 5.43 6.03
N PRO A 110 4.57 4.99 7.29
CA PRO A 110 3.25 4.69 7.86
C PRO A 110 2.40 5.96 7.94
N GLY A 111 1.13 5.87 7.53
CA GLY A 111 0.19 7.00 7.57
C GLY A 111 -0.84 7.01 6.45
N SER A 112 -0.66 6.22 5.38
CA SER A 112 -1.62 6.17 4.26
C SER A 112 -3.03 5.72 4.67
N ILE A 113 -3.16 4.86 5.69
CA ILE A 113 -4.47 4.47 6.25
C ILE A 113 -5.24 5.66 6.81
N PHE A 114 -4.55 6.63 7.43
CA PHE A 114 -5.17 7.84 7.94
C PHE A 114 -5.75 8.68 6.79
N LEU A 115 -5.01 8.80 5.68
CA LEU A 115 -5.51 9.45 4.47
C LEU A 115 -6.70 8.69 3.87
N SER A 116 -6.70 7.36 3.87
CA SER A 116 -7.87 6.58 3.41
C SER A 116 -9.13 6.80 4.27
N ILE A 117 -8.98 7.02 5.58
CA ILE A 117 -10.11 7.41 6.44
C ILE A 117 -10.53 8.84 6.12
N LEU A 118 -9.57 9.76 6.04
CA LEU A 118 -9.84 11.16 5.74
C LEU A 118 -10.54 11.33 4.38
N SER A 119 -10.19 10.56 3.36
CA SER A 119 -10.82 10.64 2.05
C SER A 119 -12.31 10.32 2.09
N GLY A 120 -12.77 9.43 2.98
CA GLY A 120 -14.18 9.15 3.21
C GLY A 120 -14.94 10.27 3.93
N PHE A 121 -14.21 11.20 4.57
CA PHE A 121 -14.76 12.44 5.11
C PHE A 121 -14.87 13.53 4.03
N LEU A 122 -13.89 13.58 3.11
CA LEU A 122 -13.74 14.68 2.15
C LEU A 122 -14.43 14.46 0.81
N PHE A 123 -14.55 13.21 0.35
CA PHE A 123 -15.00 12.90 -1.00
C PHE A 123 -16.18 11.92 -0.99
N PRO A 124 -17.04 11.95 -2.03
CA PRO A 124 -18.02 10.91 -2.25
C PRO A 124 -17.37 9.53 -2.33
N PHE A 125 -18.05 8.51 -1.82
CA PHE A 125 -17.50 7.16 -1.66
C PHE A 125 -16.84 6.58 -2.94
N PRO A 126 -17.47 6.60 -4.14
CA PRO A 126 -16.85 6.04 -5.33
C PRO A 126 -15.56 6.76 -5.73
N LEU A 127 -15.52 8.08 -5.56
CA LEU A 127 -14.36 8.89 -5.85
C LEU A 127 -13.24 8.63 -4.83
N ALA A 128 -13.58 8.58 -3.54
CA ALA A 128 -12.62 8.27 -2.48
C ALA A 128 -11.95 6.91 -2.71
N LEU A 129 -12.74 5.88 -3.05
CA LEU A 129 -12.23 4.53 -3.30
C LEU A 129 -11.30 4.50 -4.52
N PHE A 130 -11.73 5.11 -5.62
CA PHE A 130 -10.92 5.19 -6.84
C PHE A 130 -9.59 5.92 -6.59
N LEU A 131 -9.63 7.08 -5.93
CA LEU A 131 -8.44 7.87 -5.62
C LEU A 131 -7.47 7.10 -4.71
N VAL A 132 -7.97 6.45 -3.66
CA VAL A 132 -7.12 5.67 -2.74
C VAL A 132 -6.46 4.50 -3.47
N CYS A 133 -7.21 3.74 -4.27
CA CYS A 133 -6.66 2.64 -5.05
C CYS A 133 -5.60 3.12 -6.05
N LEU A 134 -5.87 4.22 -6.76
CA LEU A 134 -4.95 4.81 -7.72
C LEU A 134 -3.66 5.33 -7.05
N CYS A 135 -3.79 6.12 -5.98
CA CYS A 135 -2.64 6.64 -5.22
C CYS A 135 -1.81 5.50 -4.63
N SER A 136 -2.46 4.48 -4.09
CA SER A 136 -1.80 3.31 -3.53
C SER A 136 -1.01 2.55 -4.59
N ALA A 137 -1.59 2.30 -5.77
CA ALA A 137 -0.92 1.62 -6.87
C ALA A 137 0.26 2.45 -7.42
N LEU A 138 0.08 3.75 -7.66
CA LEU A 138 1.13 4.65 -8.16
C LEU A 138 2.28 4.78 -7.16
N GLY A 139 1.98 5.08 -5.89
CA GLY A 139 2.99 5.20 -4.85
C GLY A 139 3.71 3.87 -4.59
N ALA A 140 2.99 2.74 -4.61
CA ALA A 140 3.60 1.42 -4.50
C ALA A 140 4.55 1.13 -5.67
N SER A 141 4.22 1.57 -6.89
CA SER A 141 5.10 1.45 -8.06
C SER A 141 6.38 2.27 -7.91
N PHE A 142 6.33 3.48 -7.36
CA PHE A 142 7.55 4.24 -7.06
C PHE A 142 8.42 3.53 -6.03
N CYS A 143 7.81 3.02 -4.95
CA CYS A 143 8.51 2.20 -3.95
C CYS A 143 9.15 0.95 -4.58
N TYR A 144 8.42 0.28 -5.49
CA TYR A 144 8.91 -0.84 -6.29
C TYR A 144 10.15 -0.43 -7.09
N PHE A 145 10.14 0.71 -7.79
CA PHE A 145 11.28 1.17 -8.59
C PHE A 145 12.48 1.54 -7.71
N PHE A 146 12.26 2.16 -6.54
CA PHE A 146 13.33 2.45 -5.58
C PHE A 146 13.96 1.16 -5.07
N SER A 147 13.14 0.16 -4.74
CA SER A 147 13.63 -1.17 -4.35
C SER A 147 14.34 -1.88 -5.50
N TYR A 148 13.86 -1.77 -6.74
CA TYR A 148 14.54 -2.33 -7.90
C TYR A 148 15.93 -1.71 -8.10
N LEU A 149 16.05 -0.39 -7.97
CA LEU A 149 17.29 0.35 -8.17
C LEU A 149 18.35 0.09 -7.08
N VAL A 150 17.92 0.04 -5.81
CA VAL A 150 18.82 -0.06 -4.64
C VAL A 150 18.59 -1.34 -3.83
N GLY A 151 17.32 -1.63 -3.51
CA GLY A 151 16.90 -2.71 -2.63
C GLY A 151 17.30 -4.10 -3.12
N ARG A 152 17.16 -4.41 -4.41
CA ARG A 152 17.50 -5.72 -4.99
C ARG A 152 18.97 -6.06 -4.74
N ARG A 153 19.89 -5.12 -4.99
CA ARG A 153 21.32 -5.32 -4.75
C ARG A 153 21.62 -5.59 -3.27
N LEU A 154 20.94 -4.88 -2.37
CA LEU A 154 21.11 -5.04 -0.93
C LEU A 154 20.60 -6.41 -0.46
N VAL A 155 19.43 -6.82 -0.91
CA VAL A 155 18.82 -8.10 -0.53
C VAL A 155 19.62 -9.28 -1.06
N PHE A 156 20.08 -9.25 -2.31
CA PHE A 156 20.94 -10.32 -2.85
C PHE A 156 22.32 -10.36 -2.17
N LYS A 157 22.82 -9.24 -1.61
CA LYS A 157 24.07 -9.23 -0.85
C LYS A 157 23.94 -9.87 0.53
N TYR A 158 22.86 -9.59 1.26
CA TYR A 158 22.69 -10.06 2.65
C TYR A 158 21.86 -11.35 2.78
N PHE A 159 20.94 -11.61 1.85
CA PHE A 159 19.98 -12.73 1.92
C PHE A 159 19.81 -13.46 0.57
N PRO A 160 20.89 -13.88 -0.12
CA PRO A 160 20.80 -14.49 -1.45
C PRO A 160 19.96 -15.76 -1.49
N ALA A 161 20.12 -16.67 -0.52
CA ALA A 161 19.43 -17.95 -0.52
C ALA A 161 17.90 -17.81 -0.39
N LYS A 162 17.41 -16.89 0.45
CA LYS A 162 15.97 -16.62 0.58
C LYS A 162 15.40 -15.96 -0.67
N ALA A 163 16.12 -14.99 -1.23
CA ALA A 163 15.71 -14.29 -2.45
C ALA A 163 15.58 -15.26 -3.63
N MET A 164 16.54 -16.16 -3.82
CA MET A 164 16.48 -17.18 -4.88
C MET A 164 15.31 -18.16 -4.66
N LYS A 165 15.12 -18.68 -3.45
CA LYS A 165 14.00 -19.59 -3.15
C LYS A 165 12.64 -18.97 -3.45
N TRP A 166 12.43 -17.71 -3.04
CA TRP A 166 11.17 -17.01 -3.30
C TRP A 166 10.99 -16.67 -4.78
N SER A 167 12.04 -16.23 -5.47
CA SER A 167 12.02 -15.98 -6.91
C SER A 167 11.68 -17.27 -7.69
N GLU A 168 12.23 -18.42 -7.30
CA GLU A 168 11.89 -19.71 -7.91
C GLU A 168 10.42 -20.09 -7.68
N GLN A 169 9.91 -19.94 -6.45
CA GLN A 169 8.50 -20.22 -6.13
C GLN A 169 7.52 -19.35 -6.94
N VAL A 170 7.85 -18.06 -7.09
CA VAL A 170 7.11 -17.11 -7.93
C VAL A 170 7.24 -17.49 -9.41
N GLY A 171 8.43 -17.90 -9.84
CA GLY A 171 8.74 -18.33 -11.20
C GLY A 171 7.91 -19.54 -11.66
N ARG A 172 7.58 -20.46 -10.75
CA ARG A 172 6.72 -21.63 -11.03
C ARG A 172 5.24 -21.27 -11.23
N HIS A 173 4.80 -20.08 -10.80
CA HIS A 173 3.40 -19.66 -10.86
C HIS A 173 3.22 -18.32 -11.61
N LYS A 174 4.06 -18.08 -12.62
CA LYS A 174 4.09 -16.82 -13.38
C LYS A 174 2.73 -16.44 -14.01
N ASP A 175 1.95 -17.43 -14.42
CA ASP A 175 0.66 -17.20 -15.07
C ASP A 175 -0.41 -16.65 -14.10
N ASN A 176 -0.21 -16.82 -12.78
CA ASN A 176 -1.16 -16.45 -11.75
C ASN A 176 -0.69 -15.28 -10.86
N LEU A 177 0.38 -14.57 -11.24
CA LEU A 177 0.99 -13.52 -10.42
C LEU A 177 0.01 -12.42 -10.02
N LEU A 178 -0.89 -12.02 -10.91
CA LEU A 178 -1.91 -11.02 -10.60
C LEU A 178 -2.80 -11.49 -9.45
N ASN A 179 -3.27 -12.74 -9.48
CA ASN A 179 -4.13 -13.31 -8.44
C ASN A 179 -3.39 -13.41 -7.10
N TYR A 180 -2.12 -13.81 -7.09
CA TYR A 180 -1.30 -13.79 -5.88
C TYR A 180 -1.13 -12.38 -5.33
N MET A 181 -0.85 -11.39 -6.18
CA MET A 181 -0.72 -10.00 -5.75
C MET A 181 -2.00 -9.46 -5.13
N ILE A 182 -3.15 -9.75 -5.74
CA ILE A 182 -4.47 -9.38 -5.19
C ILE A 182 -4.66 -10.04 -3.82
N PHE A 183 -4.45 -11.35 -3.72
CA PHE A 183 -4.60 -12.09 -2.46
C PHE A 183 -3.72 -11.53 -1.34
N LEU A 184 -2.45 -11.26 -1.63
CA LEU A 184 -1.51 -10.70 -0.66
C LEU A 184 -1.88 -9.29 -0.18
N ARG A 185 -2.57 -8.50 -1.01
CA ARG A 185 -3.00 -7.12 -0.69
C ARG A 185 -4.31 -7.07 0.06
N ILE A 186 -5.21 -8.02 -0.21
CA ILE A 186 -6.47 -8.17 0.51
C ILE A 186 -6.19 -8.71 1.92
N THR A 187 -5.30 -9.69 2.02
CA THR A 187 -4.99 -10.33 3.29
C THR A 187 -4.07 -9.46 4.14
N PRO A 188 -4.32 -9.33 5.47
CA PRO A 188 -3.50 -8.50 6.36
C PRO A 188 -2.20 -9.19 6.79
N PHE A 189 -1.76 -10.24 6.10
CA PHE A 189 -0.62 -11.06 6.52
C PHE A 189 0.72 -10.35 6.35
N LEU A 190 0.87 -9.57 5.27
CA LEU A 190 2.10 -8.87 4.96
C LEU A 190 1.86 -7.36 4.97
N PRO A 191 2.77 -6.57 5.60
CA PRO A 191 2.71 -5.11 5.49
C PRO A 191 2.80 -4.66 4.03
N ASN A 192 2.05 -3.61 3.67
CA ASN A 192 2.04 -3.09 2.31
C ASN A 192 3.44 -2.68 1.81
N TRP A 193 4.25 -2.05 2.67
CA TRP A 193 5.62 -1.67 2.35
C TRP A 193 6.49 -2.89 2.03
N PHE A 194 6.28 -4.01 2.72
CA PHE A 194 7.07 -5.21 2.54
C PHE A 194 6.86 -5.76 1.13
N ILE A 195 5.60 -5.91 0.71
CA ILE A 195 5.25 -6.36 -0.65
C ILE A 195 5.86 -5.42 -1.71
N ASN A 196 5.80 -4.10 -1.50
CA ASN A 196 6.38 -3.12 -2.44
C ASN A 196 7.90 -3.32 -2.63
N VAL A 197 8.60 -3.60 -1.53
CA VAL A 197 10.06 -3.78 -1.55
C VAL A 197 10.44 -5.16 -2.08
N THR A 198 9.70 -6.21 -1.77
CA THR A 198 10.07 -7.59 -2.14
C THR A 198 9.67 -7.99 -3.56
N ALA A 199 8.57 -7.45 -4.09
CA ALA A 199 8.10 -7.74 -5.45
C ALA A 199 9.19 -7.62 -6.55
N PRO A 200 9.99 -6.53 -6.62
CA PRO A 200 11.05 -6.41 -7.64
C PRO A 200 12.26 -7.32 -7.37
N VAL A 201 12.43 -7.80 -6.14
CA VAL A 201 13.53 -8.69 -5.74
C VAL A 201 13.26 -10.11 -6.21
N ILE A 202 11.99 -10.53 -6.20
CA ILE A 202 11.53 -11.86 -6.63
C ILE A 202 11.02 -11.86 -8.08
N ASP A 203 11.33 -10.82 -8.86
CA ASP A 203 11.03 -10.70 -10.29
C ASP A 203 9.53 -10.70 -10.65
N VAL A 204 8.67 -10.13 -9.80
CA VAL A 204 7.27 -9.86 -10.18
C VAL A 204 7.24 -8.70 -11.19
N PRO A 205 6.62 -8.85 -12.38
CA PRO A 205 6.53 -7.77 -13.34
C PRO A 205 5.69 -6.59 -12.83
N ILE A 206 5.98 -5.37 -13.29
CA ILE A 206 5.31 -4.15 -12.81
C ILE A 206 3.80 -4.11 -13.11
N ALA A 207 3.35 -4.67 -14.23
CA ALA A 207 1.94 -4.67 -14.62
C ALA A 207 1.04 -5.47 -13.65
N PRO A 208 1.31 -6.77 -13.36
CA PRO A 208 0.55 -7.52 -12.36
C PRO A 208 0.72 -6.95 -10.95
N PHE A 209 1.88 -6.35 -10.63
CA PHE A 209 2.06 -5.65 -9.37
C PHE A 209 1.15 -4.42 -9.23
N PHE A 210 1.08 -3.57 -10.27
CA PHE A 210 0.27 -2.36 -10.28
C PHE A 210 -1.22 -2.70 -10.24
N LEU A 211 -1.68 -3.56 -11.15
CA LEU A 211 -3.10 -3.98 -11.22
C LEU A 211 -3.51 -4.74 -9.96
N GLY A 212 -2.65 -5.64 -9.47
CA GLY A 212 -2.92 -6.40 -8.26
C GLY A 212 -2.96 -5.52 -7.01
N THR A 213 -2.14 -4.46 -6.97
CA THR A 213 -2.21 -3.45 -5.90
C THR A 213 -3.47 -2.59 -6.04
N PHE A 214 -3.79 -2.10 -7.24
CA PHE A 214 -4.99 -1.29 -7.49
C PHE A 214 -6.28 -2.00 -7.07
N VAL A 215 -6.43 -3.27 -7.45
CA VAL A 215 -7.61 -4.08 -7.11
C VAL A 215 -7.54 -4.58 -5.66
N GLY A 216 -6.38 -5.10 -5.24
CA GLY A 216 -6.24 -5.79 -3.96
C GLY A 216 -6.32 -4.87 -2.74
N VAL A 217 -6.04 -3.57 -2.89
CA VAL A 217 -6.22 -2.60 -1.78
C VAL A 217 -7.65 -2.09 -1.66
N ALA A 218 -8.54 -2.37 -2.62
CA ALA A 218 -9.91 -1.87 -2.59
C ALA A 218 -10.69 -2.38 -1.35
N PRO A 219 -10.66 -3.66 -0.96
CA PRO A 219 -11.38 -4.13 0.23
C PRO A 219 -10.94 -3.47 1.55
N PRO A 220 -9.64 -3.40 1.91
CA PRO A 220 -9.25 -2.68 3.13
C PRO A 220 -9.53 -1.17 3.03
N SER A 221 -9.39 -0.58 1.84
CA SER A 221 -9.69 0.86 1.62
C SER A 221 -11.18 1.15 1.80
N PHE A 222 -12.07 0.25 1.37
CA PHE A 222 -13.52 0.35 1.59
C PHE A 222 -13.82 0.55 3.08
N VAL A 223 -13.24 -0.30 3.94
CA VAL A 223 -13.46 -0.23 5.39
C VAL A 223 -12.96 1.10 5.97
N ALA A 224 -11.77 1.54 5.56
CA ALA A 224 -11.19 2.81 6.00
C ALA A 224 -12.06 4.01 5.59
N ILE A 225 -12.48 4.07 4.32
CA ILE A 225 -13.32 5.15 3.78
C ILE A 225 -14.66 5.17 4.51
N GLN A 226 -15.29 4.01 4.75
CA GLN A 226 -16.55 3.93 5.49
C GLN A 226 -16.43 4.45 6.93
N ALA A 227 -15.29 4.22 7.59
CA ALA A 227 -15.02 4.81 8.89
C ALA A 227 -14.98 6.35 8.81
N GLY A 228 -14.35 6.90 7.77
CA GLY A 228 -14.33 8.33 7.48
C GLY A 228 -15.71 8.93 7.22
N THR A 229 -16.53 8.26 6.41
CA THR A 229 -17.90 8.69 6.11
C THR A 229 -18.78 8.65 7.36
N THR A 230 -18.60 7.66 8.23
CA THR A 230 -19.25 7.61 9.54
C THR A 230 -18.83 8.80 10.40
N LEU A 231 -17.53 9.10 10.45
CA LEU A 231 -17.01 10.23 11.20
C LEU A 231 -17.56 11.58 10.70
N HIS A 232 -17.73 11.73 9.38
CA HIS A 232 -18.35 12.89 8.77
C HIS A 232 -19.80 13.07 9.22
N LYS A 233 -20.62 12.00 9.18
CA LYS A 233 -22.02 12.02 9.65
C LYS A 233 -22.14 12.42 11.13
N LEU A 234 -21.25 11.90 11.97
CA LEU A 234 -21.16 12.26 13.39
C LEU A 234 -20.71 13.70 13.62
N SER A 235 -20.04 14.31 12.65
CA SER A 235 -19.51 15.67 12.76
C SER A 235 -20.51 16.74 12.32
N SER A 236 -21.40 16.42 11.38
CA SER A 236 -22.42 17.32 10.81
C SER A 236 -23.70 17.34 11.62
N SER A 237 -23.99 16.28 12.37
CA SER A 237 -25.15 16.21 13.25
C SER A 237 -24.88 16.90 14.58
N ARG A 238 -25.13 18.21 14.66
CA ARG A 238 -25.01 18.98 15.92
C ARG A 238 -26.02 18.56 17.00
N ASP A 239 -27.01 17.71 16.66
CA ASP A 239 -28.04 17.17 17.56
C ASP A 239 -28.21 15.63 17.54
N ALA A 240 -27.30 14.85 16.94
CA ALA A 240 -27.47 13.39 16.87
C ALA A 240 -26.32 12.62 17.50
N VAL A 241 -26.19 12.73 18.82
CA VAL A 241 -25.97 11.54 19.65
C VAL A 241 -27.27 10.71 19.63
N SER A 242 -27.77 10.40 18.43
CA SER A 242 -28.96 9.60 18.24
C SER A 242 -28.60 8.15 18.51
N TRP A 243 -29.53 7.41 19.10
CA TRP A 243 -29.46 5.99 19.40
C TRP A 243 -28.87 5.15 18.26
N TRP A 244 -29.04 5.56 17.00
CA TRP A 244 -28.42 4.91 15.83
C TRP A 244 -26.89 4.93 15.85
N SER A 245 -26.27 6.07 16.20
CA SER A 245 -24.82 6.24 16.28
C SER A 245 -24.21 5.39 17.40
N MET A 246 -24.93 5.27 18.53
CA MET A 246 -24.55 4.39 19.63
C MET A 246 -24.66 2.92 19.24
N SER A 247 -25.72 2.54 18.51
CA SER A 247 -25.89 1.18 17.98
C SER A 247 -24.79 0.81 16.97
N VAL A 248 -24.43 1.72 16.04
CA VAL A 248 -23.34 1.49 15.08
C VAL A 248 -21.99 1.36 15.77
N LEU A 249 -21.69 2.23 16.74
CA LEU A 249 -20.46 2.14 17.54
C LEU A 249 -20.41 0.86 18.39
N ALA A 250 -21.54 0.43 18.95
CA ALA A 250 -21.66 -0.83 19.67
C ALA A 250 -21.42 -2.03 18.74
N ILE A 251 -21.96 -2.01 17.51
CA ILE A 251 -21.70 -3.04 16.49
C ILE A 251 -20.21 -3.09 16.14
N PHE A 252 -19.55 -1.95 15.93
CA PHE A 252 -18.11 -1.91 15.67
C PHE A 252 -17.28 -2.38 16.87
N ALA A 253 -17.67 -2.05 18.10
CA ALA A 253 -17.01 -2.54 19.31
C ALA A 253 -17.16 -4.07 19.46
N VAL A 254 -18.35 -4.62 19.19
CA VAL A 254 -18.60 -6.07 19.18
C VAL A 254 -17.83 -6.76 18.04
N LEU A 255 -17.80 -6.17 16.85
CA LEU A 255 -16.99 -6.64 15.72
C LEU A 255 -15.49 -6.61 16.02
N SER A 256 -15.01 -5.61 16.76
CA SER A 256 -13.63 -5.53 17.25
C SER A 256 -13.31 -6.63 18.26
N LEU A 257 -14.30 -7.11 19.02
CA LEU A 257 -14.13 -8.18 20.02
C LEU A 257 -14.26 -9.59 19.44
N LEU A 258 -14.95 -9.74 18.30
CA LEU A 258 -15.05 -11.02 17.57
C LEU A 258 -13.71 -11.72 17.36
N PRO A 259 -12.64 -11.08 16.84
CA PRO A 259 -11.34 -11.75 16.68
C PRO A 259 -10.71 -12.16 18.01
N VAL A 260 -10.94 -11.44 19.11
CA VAL A 260 -10.42 -11.78 20.45
C VAL A 260 -11.13 -13.02 21.00
N ILE A 261 -12.46 -13.09 20.83
CA ILE A 261 -13.29 -14.22 21.30
C ILE A 261 -13.01 -15.47 20.45
N PHE A 262 -12.89 -15.34 19.13
CA PHE A 262 -12.56 -16.45 18.25
C PHE A 262 -11.13 -16.97 18.47
N LYS A 263 -10.17 -16.11 18.82
CA LYS A 263 -8.81 -16.52 19.18
C LYS A 263 -8.77 -17.41 20.43
N GLY A 264 -9.67 -17.19 21.39
CA GLY A 264 -9.86 -18.06 22.55
C GLY A 264 -10.43 -19.43 22.18
N LYS A 265 -11.47 -19.47 21.34
CA LYS A 265 -12.10 -20.73 20.90
C LYS A 265 -11.25 -21.57 19.94
N LEU A 266 -10.41 -20.93 19.11
CA LEU A 266 -9.44 -21.63 18.26
C LEU A 266 -8.30 -22.26 19.07
N LYS A 267 -7.85 -21.62 20.16
CA LYS A 267 -6.85 -22.21 21.06
C LYS A 267 -7.34 -23.45 21.79
N GLN A 268 -8.64 -23.56 22.06
CA GLN A 268 -9.24 -24.66 22.83
C GLN A 268 -9.66 -25.87 21.96
N LYS A 269 -9.62 -25.74 20.62
CA LYS A 269 -9.87 -26.83 19.67
C LYS A 269 -8.61 -27.36 18.98
N VAL A 270 -7.48 -26.66 19.13
CA VAL A 270 -6.19 -27.00 18.51
C VAL A 270 -5.16 -27.49 19.55
N LEU A 271 -5.47 -27.35 20.84
CA LEU A 271 -4.85 -28.09 21.96
C LEU A 271 -5.84 -29.15 22.44
#